data_AF-A0A8J3P5X1-F1
#
_entry.id   AF-A0A8J3P5X1-F1
#
_cell.length_a   1.000
_cell.length_b   1.000
_cell.length_c   1.000
_cell.angle_alpha   90.00
_cell.angle_beta   90.00
_cell.angle_gamma   90.00
#
_symmetry.space_group_name_H-M   'P 1'
#
loop_
_entity.id
_entity.type
_entity.pdbx_description
1 polymer ?
#
loop_
_entity_poly.entity_id
_entity_poly.type
_entity_poly.pdbx_seq_one_letter_code
_entity_poly.pdbx_strand_id
1 'polypeptide(L)'
;MGKQDYWVEISFRGMPCGAGFLLTRRHVLTAAHCLRRRGVKQSDGVVVSRDSGQSVEGTVLEVDPGRDVALIRVNAKLGWAVQPVVTDRGEKGDEWMSPYRPEPADPELKGWVLTNATGFESSGGATIEALELQVRQMLGDYSGYSGSPVQLERHGGPGLGAPVAVIGMLIEQDLHRVRRAEATNVLFAITVAEAIGAFEDLQLPAQFSRLGPPPVAETVSEAAGRHFAGARASIAEIKAMVDEGLVSDMELTEQTKALLRMAGQRTIDWAGGHESAR
;
A
#
# COMPACT_ATOMS: atom_id res chain seq x y z
N MET A 1 -16.29 -5.90 22.32
CA MET A 1 -16.64 -6.43 20.98
C MET A 1 -15.34 -6.46 20.21
N GLY A 2 -14.82 -7.67 19.94
CA GLY A 2 -13.39 -7.88 19.64
C GLY A 2 -12.95 -7.10 18.40
N LYS A 3 -12.05 -6.13 18.61
CA LYS A 3 -11.31 -5.48 17.53
C LYS A 3 -10.61 -6.60 16.75
N GLN A 4 -10.55 -6.48 15.42
CA GLN A 4 -9.87 -7.49 14.62
C GLN A 4 -8.36 -7.36 14.85
N ASP A 5 -7.88 -8.18 15.76
CA ASP A 5 -6.52 -8.13 16.30
C ASP A 5 -5.49 -8.87 15.40
N TYR A 6 -5.52 -8.60 14.09
CA TYR A 6 -4.61 -9.21 13.12
C TYR A 6 -3.37 -8.35 12.87
N TRP A 7 -3.47 -7.03 13.09
CA TRP A 7 -2.34 -6.11 13.06
C TRP A 7 -1.57 -6.19 14.37
N VAL A 8 -0.28 -5.84 14.32
CA VAL A 8 0.66 -5.96 15.44
C VAL A 8 1.63 -4.78 15.48
N GLU A 9 2.13 -4.47 16.66
CA GLU A 9 3.34 -3.68 16.86
C GLU A 9 4.55 -4.60 16.92
N ILE A 10 5.67 -4.18 16.34
CA ILE A 10 6.94 -4.89 16.39
C ILE A 10 7.93 -4.07 17.21
N SER A 11 8.57 -4.73 18.18
CA SER A 11 9.61 -4.11 19.00
C SER A 11 10.86 -4.98 19.08
N PHE A 12 12.00 -4.32 19.29
CA PHE A 12 13.30 -4.95 19.47
C PHE A 12 13.98 -4.35 20.69
N ARG A 13 14.37 -5.20 21.65
CA ARG A 13 14.97 -4.76 22.93
C ARG A 13 14.13 -3.69 23.66
N GLY A 14 12.80 -3.86 23.62
CA GLY A 14 11.84 -2.93 24.25
C GLY A 14 11.60 -1.62 23.49
N MET A 15 12.23 -1.42 22.32
CA MET A 15 12.00 -0.23 21.50
C MET A 15 11.08 -0.54 20.32
N PRO A 16 10.04 0.28 20.06
CA PRO A 16 9.21 0.14 18.87
C PRO A 16 10.03 0.26 17.57
N CYS A 17 9.76 -0.65 16.64
CA CYS A 17 10.32 -0.68 15.29
C CYS A 17 9.32 -0.13 14.26
N GLY A 18 8.05 -0.46 14.43
CA GLY A 18 6.96 -0.13 13.51
C GLY A 18 5.82 -1.14 13.64
N ALA A 19 4.94 -1.15 12.65
CA ALA A 19 3.77 -2.03 12.62
C ALA A 19 4.01 -3.28 11.76
N GLY A 20 3.10 -4.23 11.87
CA GLY A 20 3.00 -5.38 10.98
C GLY A 20 1.58 -5.93 10.98
N PHE A 21 1.38 -7.02 10.24
CA PHE A 21 0.12 -7.77 10.31
C PHE A 21 0.32 -9.25 10.06
N LEU A 22 -0.52 -10.05 10.72
CA LEU A 22 -0.56 -11.50 10.60
C LEU A 22 -1.18 -11.90 9.26
N LEU A 23 -0.35 -12.36 8.33
CA LEU A 23 -0.80 -13.00 7.11
C LEU A 23 -1.34 -14.41 7.37
N THR A 24 -0.70 -15.10 8.32
CA THR A 24 -1.13 -16.39 8.84
C THR A 24 -1.03 -16.37 10.37
N ARG A 25 -1.44 -17.44 11.05
CA ARG A 25 -1.26 -17.56 12.50
C ARG A 25 0.21 -17.58 12.97
N ARG A 26 1.17 -17.64 12.05
CA ARG A 26 2.60 -17.74 12.37
C ARG A 26 3.47 -16.75 11.62
N HIS A 27 2.93 -15.99 10.68
CA HIS A 27 3.72 -15.14 9.81
C HIS A 27 3.19 -13.72 9.88
N VAL A 28 4.08 -12.80 10.21
CA VAL A 28 3.86 -11.36 10.23
C VAL A 28 4.63 -10.74 9.08
N LEU A 29 3.95 -9.93 8.27
CA LEU A 29 4.58 -9.04 7.30
C LEU A 29 4.79 -7.67 7.93
N THR A 30 5.92 -7.04 7.59
CA THR A 30 6.27 -5.67 7.99
C THR A 30 7.18 -5.02 6.95
N ALA A 31 7.39 -3.71 7.05
CA ALA A 31 8.36 -3.00 6.23
C ALA A 31 9.80 -3.28 6.71
N ALA A 32 10.72 -3.59 5.79
CA ALA A 32 12.10 -3.94 6.14
C ALA A 32 12.81 -2.78 6.85
N HIS A 33 12.53 -1.53 6.46
CA HIS A 33 13.16 -0.38 7.09
C HIS A 33 12.80 -0.20 8.57
N CYS A 34 11.64 -0.70 9.04
CA CYS A 34 11.27 -0.68 10.46
C CYS A 34 12.29 -1.45 11.30
N LEU A 35 12.72 -2.61 10.79
CA LEU A 35 13.75 -3.45 11.41
C LEU A 35 15.14 -2.84 11.24
N ARG A 36 15.46 -2.37 10.04
CA ARG A 36 16.78 -1.78 9.69
C ARG A 36 17.13 -0.58 10.56
N ARG A 37 16.16 0.31 10.85
CA ARG A 37 16.35 1.49 11.72
C ARG A 37 16.79 1.12 13.14
N ARG A 38 16.54 -0.11 13.58
CA ARG A 38 16.96 -0.64 14.89
C ARG A 38 18.15 -1.60 14.81
N GLY A 39 18.72 -1.78 13.61
CA GLY A 39 19.85 -2.70 13.38
C GLY A 39 19.47 -4.17 13.48
N VAL A 40 18.17 -4.50 13.40
CA VAL A 40 17.66 -5.88 13.42
C VAL A 40 18.00 -6.56 12.10
N LYS A 41 18.50 -7.78 12.17
CA LYS A 41 18.91 -8.61 11.03
C LYS A 41 18.06 -9.88 10.94
N GLN A 42 18.21 -10.59 9.83
CA GLN A 42 17.68 -11.93 9.70
C GLN A 42 18.18 -12.83 10.85
N SER A 43 17.31 -13.72 11.34
CA SER A 43 17.48 -14.57 12.52
C SER A 43 17.44 -13.86 13.88
N ASP A 44 17.36 -12.53 13.94
CA ASP A 44 17.18 -11.84 15.23
C ASP A 44 15.78 -12.10 15.81
N GLY A 45 15.73 -12.16 17.14
CA GLY A 45 14.48 -12.21 17.90
C GLY A 45 13.84 -10.83 18.03
N VAL A 46 12.54 -10.77 17.81
CA VAL A 46 11.71 -9.58 17.98
C VAL A 46 10.50 -9.90 18.86
N VAL A 47 9.85 -8.88 19.39
CA VAL A 47 8.57 -9.03 20.11
C VAL A 47 7.46 -8.49 19.23
N VAL A 48 6.41 -9.30 19.07
CA VAL A 48 5.19 -8.98 18.32
C VAL A 48 4.07 -8.78 19.34
N SER A 49 3.50 -7.57 19.39
CA SER A 49 2.50 -7.15 20.38
C SER A 49 1.18 -6.74 19.72
N ARG A 50 0.06 -6.92 20.42
CA ARG A 50 -1.28 -6.46 20.01
C ARG A 50 -1.69 -5.25 20.83
N ASP A 51 -2.74 -4.53 20.40
CA ASP A 51 -3.33 -3.44 21.18
C ASP A 51 -3.88 -3.89 22.55
N SER A 52 -4.29 -5.15 22.67
CA SER A 52 -4.69 -5.78 23.92
C SER A 52 -3.55 -5.95 24.93
N GLY A 53 -2.30 -5.64 24.56
CA GLY A 53 -1.10 -5.79 25.39
C GLY A 53 -0.54 -7.21 25.41
N GLN A 54 -1.17 -8.16 24.71
CA GLN A 54 -0.62 -9.50 24.52
C GLN A 54 0.58 -9.45 23.59
N SER A 55 1.68 -10.11 23.97
CA SER A 55 2.90 -10.18 23.19
C SER A 55 3.42 -11.60 23.04
N VAL A 56 4.19 -11.82 21.98
CA VAL A 56 4.81 -13.11 21.67
C VAL A 56 6.16 -12.88 21.01
N GLU A 57 7.10 -13.78 21.24
CA GLU A 57 8.38 -13.77 20.55
C GLU A 57 8.21 -14.17 19.07
N GLY A 58 8.91 -13.44 18.22
CA GLY A 58 9.09 -13.78 16.82
C GLY A 58 10.56 -13.81 16.43
N THR A 59 10.83 -14.38 15.26
CA THR A 59 12.16 -14.41 14.64
C THR A 59 12.03 -13.87 13.23
N VAL A 60 12.91 -12.94 12.86
CA VAL A 60 12.98 -12.44 11.48
C VAL A 60 13.47 -13.59 10.59
N LEU A 61 12.59 -14.10 9.73
CA LEU A 61 12.92 -15.21 8.83
C LEU A 61 13.71 -14.73 7.63
N GLU A 62 13.24 -13.65 7.02
CA GLU A 62 13.73 -13.16 5.75
C GLU A 62 13.49 -11.65 5.64
N VAL A 63 14.37 -10.97 4.92
CA VAL A 63 14.28 -9.54 4.64
C VAL A 63 14.60 -9.35 3.16
N ASP A 64 13.68 -8.74 2.42
CA ASP A 64 13.92 -8.24 1.07
C ASP A 64 14.09 -6.71 1.17
N PRO A 65 15.34 -6.21 1.26
CA PRO A 65 15.57 -4.78 1.32
C PRO A 65 15.26 -4.07 0.00
N GLY A 66 15.24 -4.78 -1.13
CA GLY A 66 14.92 -4.22 -2.43
C GLY A 66 13.44 -3.82 -2.50
N ARG A 67 12.55 -4.72 -2.05
CA ARG A 67 11.10 -4.45 -1.97
C ARG A 67 10.64 -3.79 -0.67
N ASP A 68 11.57 -3.52 0.23
CA ASP A 68 11.34 -2.99 1.58
C ASP A 68 10.34 -3.82 2.42
N VAL A 69 10.41 -5.15 2.34
CA VAL A 69 9.55 -6.06 3.11
C VAL A 69 10.36 -7.03 3.96
N ALA A 70 9.80 -7.42 5.10
CA ALA A 70 10.37 -8.45 5.97
C ALA A 70 9.29 -9.41 6.47
N LEU A 71 9.71 -10.67 6.64
CA LEU A 71 8.88 -11.75 7.14
C LEU A 71 9.35 -12.16 8.54
N ILE A 72 8.41 -12.16 9.49
CA ILE A 72 8.67 -12.58 10.88
C ILE A 72 7.84 -13.84 11.15
N ARG A 73 8.49 -14.87 11.70
CA ARG A 73 7.82 -16.05 12.23
C ARG A 73 7.54 -15.87 13.71
N VAL A 74 6.30 -16.08 14.11
CA VAL A 74 5.91 -16.18 15.52
C VAL A 74 6.32 -17.54 16.07
N ASN A 75 7.08 -17.54 17.17
CA ASN A 75 7.70 -18.75 17.73
C ASN A 75 6.74 -19.61 18.56
N ALA A 76 5.75 -18.99 19.19
CA ALA A 76 4.72 -19.72 19.95
C ALA A 76 3.44 -19.92 19.13
N LYS A 77 2.66 -20.95 19.49
CA LYS A 77 1.26 -20.99 19.05
C LYS A 77 0.55 -19.79 19.68
N LEU A 78 -0.05 -18.95 18.84
CA LEU A 78 -0.91 -17.88 19.32
C LEU A 78 -2.03 -18.50 20.16
N GLY A 79 -2.09 -18.11 21.44
CA GLY A 79 -3.11 -18.58 22.38
C GLY A 79 -4.49 -17.96 22.13
N TRP A 80 -4.61 -17.11 21.11
CA TRP A 80 -5.80 -16.36 20.76
C TRP A 80 -6.27 -16.67 19.33
N ALA A 81 -7.57 -16.50 19.10
CA ALA A 81 -8.17 -16.67 17.80
C ALA A 81 -7.76 -15.52 16.87
N VAL A 82 -6.82 -15.77 15.97
CA VAL A 82 -6.52 -14.87 14.85
C VAL A 82 -7.44 -15.24 13.69
N GLN A 83 -8.26 -14.29 13.25
CA GLN A 83 -8.94 -14.41 11.98
C GLN A 83 -7.92 -14.20 10.87
N PRO A 84 -7.79 -15.15 9.92
CA PRO A 84 -6.96 -14.94 8.74
C PRO A 84 -7.45 -13.69 8.00
N VAL A 85 -6.51 -12.84 7.60
CA VAL A 85 -6.80 -11.79 6.63
C VAL A 85 -7.10 -12.45 5.29
N VAL A 86 -8.03 -11.88 4.52
CA VAL A 86 -8.14 -12.18 3.10
C VAL A 86 -7.39 -11.11 2.32
N THR A 87 -6.64 -11.52 1.31
CA THR A 87 -5.99 -10.59 0.40
C THR A 87 -6.96 -10.16 -0.68
N ASP A 88 -6.96 -8.88 -1.02
CA ASP A 88 -7.79 -8.32 -2.09
C ASP A 88 -6.96 -7.32 -2.93
N ARG A 89 -7.56 -6.77 -3.97
CA ARG A 89 -6.98 -5.66 -4.75
C ARG A 89 -7.67 -4.35 -4.36
N GLY A 90 -6.89 -3.28 -4.23
CA GLY A 90 -7.43 -1.93 -4.07
C GLY A 90 -7.60 -1.30 -5.43
N GLU A 91 -8.81 -0.85 -5.73
CA GLU A 91 -9.12 -0.10 -6.95
C GLU A 91 -9.15 1.40 -6.69
N LYS A 92 -8.89 2.19 -7.73
CA LYS A 92 -8.96 3.65 -7.62
C LYS A 92 -10.35 4.08 -7.13
N GLY A 93 -10.36 4.93 -6.10
CA GLY A 93 -11.56 5.44 -5.45
C GLY A 93 -12.05 4.60 -4.26
N ASP A 94 -11.50 3.39 -4.05
CA ASP A 94 -11.84 2.58 -2.88
C ASP A 94 -11.49 3.30 -1.58
N GLU A 95 -12.38 3.23 -0.60
CA GLU A 95 -12.08 3.66 0.76
C GLU A 95 -11.18 2.63 1.45
N TRP A 96 -10.17 3.13 2.16
CA TRP A 96 -9.27 2.30 2.93
C TRP A 96 -9.11 2.81 4.36
N MET A 97 -8.69 1.91 5.24
CA MET A 97 -8.24 2.23 6.59
C MET A 97 -6.99 1.45 6.98
N SER A 98 -6.15 2.03 7.84
CA SER A 98 -5.09 1.35 8.56
C SER A 98 -5.37 1.43 10.07
N PRO A 99 -5.55 0.28 10.75
CA PRO A 99 -5.99 0.24 12.15
C PRO A 99 -4.87 0.47 13.18
N TYR A 100 -3.61 0.40 12.76
CA TYR A 100 -2.46 0.60 13.65
C TYR A 100 -2.33 2.07 14.04
N ARG A 101 -1.91 2.31 15.29
CA ARG A 101 -1.67 3.64 15.86
C ARG A 101 -0.31 3.61 16.57
N PRO A 102 0.67 4.43 16.17
CA PRO A 102 1.98 4.48 16.83
C PRO A 102 1.86 4.82 18.32
N GLU A 103 1.04 5.82 18.64
CA GLU A 103 0.68 6.18 20.02
C GLU A 103 -0.83 6.01 20.26
N PRO A 104 -1.29 5.78 21.51
CA PRO A 104 -2.71 5.63 21.81
C PRO A 104 -3.59 6.83 21.41
N ALA A 105 -3.00 8.02 21.37
CA ALA A 105 -3.65 9.27 20.99
C ALA A 105 -3.66 9.50 19.46
N ASP A 106 -2.85 8.77 18.72
CA ASP A 106 -2.81 8.88 17.26
C ASP A 106 -4.08 8.32 16.62
N PRO A 107 -4.54 8.85 15.48
CA PRO A 107 -5.72 8.32 14.82
C PRO A 107 -5.42 7.05 14.03
N GLU A 108 -6.44 6.21 13.84
CA GLU A 108 -6.41 5.24 12.73
C GLU A 108 -6.40 6.02 11.42
N LEU A 109 -5.55 5.64 10.46
CA LEU A 109 -5.50 6.33 9.17
C LEU A 109 -6.63 5.85 8.27
N LYS A 110 -7.22 6.78 7.51
CA LYS A 110 -8.30 6.50 6.57
C LYS A 110 -8.12 7.32 5.31
N GLY A 111 -8.69 6.86 4.21
CA GLY A 111 -8.44 7.52 2.95
C GLY A 111 -9.11 6.90 1.75
N TRP A 112 -8.60 7.29 0.58
CA TRP A 112 -8.97 6.72 -0.71
C TRP A 112 -7.74 6.25 -1.47
N VAL A 113 -7.90 5.21 -2.28
CA VAL A 113 -6.88 4.78 -3.24
C VAL A 113 -6.89 5.77 -4.42
N LEU A 114 -5.78 6.47 -4.65
CA LEU A 114 -5.62 7.41 -5.76
C LEU A 114 -5.29 6.68 -7.07
N THR A 115 -4.36 5.73 -6.97
CA THR A 115 -3.85 4.96 -8.10
C THR A 115 -3.63 3.51 -7.66
N ASN A 116 -4.04 2.55 -8.51
CA ASN A 116 -3.81 1.14 -8.30
C ASN A 116 -2.47 0.71 -8.94
N ALA A 117 -1.70 -0.10 -8.21
CA ALA A 117 -0.55 -0.91 -8.66
C ALA A 117 0.32 -0.29 -9.76
N THR A 118 0.88 0.90 -9.50
CA THR A 118 1.90 1.49 -10.39
C THR A 118 3.29 1.01 -9.99
N GLY A 119 4.19 0.93 -10.98
CA GLY A 119 5.62 0.79 -10.71
C GLY A 119 6.12 1.97 -9.87
N PHE A 120 6.50 1.69 -8.63
CA PHE A 120 7.03 2.65 -7.67
C PHE A 120 8.48 2.28 -7.37
N GLU A 121 9.39 3.23 -7.53
CA GLU A 121 10.78 3.04 -7.09
C GLU A 121 10.82 3.19 -5.57
N SER A 122 10.91 2.05 -4.88
CA SER A 122 11.05 2.03 -3.44
C SER A 122 12.36 2.69 -2.99
N SER A 123 12.41 3.15 -1.75
CA SER A 123 13.66 3.58 -1.10
C SER A 123 14.72 2.46 -1.01
N GLY A 124 14.30 1.21 -1.20
CA GLY A 124 15.18 0.05 -1.36
C GLY A 124 15.85 -0.07 -2.72
N GLY A 125 15.43 0.74 -3.70
CA GLY A 125 15.97 0.79 -5.05
C GLY A 125 15.34 -0.21 -6.03
N ALA A 126 14.38 -1.02 -5.59
CA ALA A 126 13.60 -1.85 -6.52
C ALA A 126 12.34 -1.12 -6.98
N THR A 127 11.95 -1.37 -8.23
CA THR A 127 10.60 -1.05 -8.72
C THR A 127 9.63 -2.11 -8.19
N ILE A 128 8.64 -1.68 -7.42
CA ILE A 128 7.59 -2.52 -6.83
C ILE A 128 6.21 -2.08 -7.30
N GLU A 129 5.22 -2.97 -7.21
CA GLU A 129 3.82 -2.58 -7.32
C GLU A 129 3.36 -1.91 -6.02
N ALA A 130 2.99 -0.62 -6.12
CA ALA A 130 2.48 0.13 -4.98
C ALA A 130 1.11 0.76 -5.26
N LEU A 131 0.33 0.91 -4.20
CA LEU A 131 -0.86 1.74 -4.12
C LEU A 131 -0.44 3.15 -3.70
N GLU A 132 -0.96 4.15 -4.41
CA GLU A 132 -0.89 5.55 -3.99
C GLU A 132 -2.17 5.87 -3.22
N LEU A 133 -2.03 6.36 -1.99
CA LEU A 133 -3.12 6.51 -1.04
C LEU A 133 -3.24 7.96 -0.60
N GLN A 134 -4.43 8.54 -0.72
CA GLN A 134 -4.73 9.82 -0.08
C GLN A 134 -5.24 9.59 1.33
N VAL A 135 -4.63 10.27 2.31
CA VAL A 135 -5.02 10.22 3.72
C VAL A 135 -5.96 11.39 4.05
N ARG A 136 -7.00 11.12 4.85
CA ARG A 136 -7.97 12.11 5.34
C ARG A 136 -7.41 12.92 6.52
N GLN A 137 -6.65 12.27 7.39
CA GLN A 137 -6.04 12.89 8.56
C GLN A 137 -4.81 13.68 8.15
N MET A 138 -4.78 14.99 8.43
CA MET A 138 -3.63 15.86 8.15
C MET A 138 -2.68 15.89 9.35
N LEU A 139 -1.79 14.89 9.47
CA LEU A 139 -0.88 14.78 10.62
C LEU A 139 0.41 15.59 10.48
N GLY A 140 0.82 15.89 9.24
CA GLY A 140 2.10 16.53 8.92
C GLY A 140 3.30 15.58 9.00
N ASP A 141 3.22 14.55 9.84
CA ASP A 141 4.16 13.44 9.94
C ASP A 141 3.40 12.12 10.15
N TYR A 142 3.69 11.11 9.33
CA TYR A 142 3.14 9.76 9.44
C TYR A 142 4.21 8.75 9.89
N SER A 143 5.28 9.23 10.53
CA SER A 143 6.30 8.38 11.14
C SER A 143 5.68 7.40 12.13
N GLY A 144 6.14 6.14 12.05
CA GLY A 144 5.67 5.06 12.93
C GLY A 144 4.57 4.19 12.31
N TYR A 145 3.82 4.67 11.31
CA TYR A 145 2.76 3.88 10.65
C TYR A 145 3.28 2.85 9.65
N SER A 146 4.56 2.91 9.27
CA SER A 146 5.17 1.95 8.35
C SER A 146 5.03 0.50 8.82
N GLY A 147 4.80 -0.40 7.88
CA GLY A 147 4.47 -1.80 8.10
C GLY A 147 3.01 -2.07 8.46
N SER A 148 2.18 -1.04 8.64
CA SER A 148 0.77 -1.24 8.98
C SER A 148 -0.06 -1.73 7.78
N PRO A 149 -1.06 -2.60 8.02
CA PRO A 149 -1.91 -3.09 6.95
C PRO A 149 -2.84 -1.99 6.44
N VAL A 150 -3.04 -1.99 5.11
CA VAL A 150 -4.07 -1.19 4.44
C VAL A 150 -5.20 -2.14 4.09
N GLN A 151 -6.39 -1.89 4.64
CA GLN A 151 -7.58 -2.70 4.39
C GLN A 151 -8.71 -1.89 3.77
N LEU A 152 -9.56 -2.55 2.98
CA LEU A 152 -10.76 -1.94 2.42
C LEU A 152 -11.77 -1.60 3.53
N GLU A 153 -12.29 -0.38 3.52
CA GLU A 153 -13.40 0.04 4.36
C GLU A 153 -14.72 -0.30 3.64
N ARG A 154 -15.40 -1.37 4.07
CA ARG A 154 -16.68 -1.78 3.47
C ARG A 154 -17.83 -1.04 4.12
N HIS A 155 -18.55 -0.23 3.33
CA HIS A 155 -19.80 0.40 3.76
C HIS A 155 -20.82 -0.66 4.18
N GLY A 156 -21.42 -0.47 5.37
CA GLY A 156 -22.30 -1.46 6.03
C GLY A 156 -21.65 -2.15 7.23
N GLY A 157 -20.36 -1.88 7.48
CA GLY A 157 -19.56 -2.58 8.48
C GLY A 157 -19.30 -4.03 8.05
N PRO A 158 -18.26 -4.69 8.58
CA PRO A 158 -18.20 -6.13 8.47
C PRO A 158 -19.44 -6.67 9.17
N GLY A 159 -20.37 -7.29 8.43
CA GLY A 159 -21.35 -8.18 9.04
C GLY A 159 -20.57 -9.09 10.00
N LEU A 160 -21.09 -9.28 11.22
CA LEU A 160 -20.41 -10.04 12.28
C LEU A 160 -19.69 -11.28 11.71
N GLY A 161 -18.36 -11.24 11.66
CA GLY A 161 -17.52 -12.34 11.16
C GLY A 161 -17.06 -12.27 9.69
N ALA A 162 -17.31 -11.18 8.96
CA ALA A 162 -16.70 -10.98 7.65
C ALA A 162 -15.16 -10.80 7.80
N PRO A 163 -14.35 -11.51 6.98
CA PRO A 163 -12.91 -11.39 7.04
C PRO A 163 -12.46 -10.00 6.57
N VAL A 164 -11.42 -9.45 7.20
CA VAL A 164 -10.78 -8.21 6.75
C VAL A 164 -10.02 -8.45 5.45
N ALA A 165 -10.31 -7.59 4.47
CA ALA A 165 -9.66 -7.55 3.17
C ALA A 165 -8.46 -6.60 3.20
N VAL A 166 -7.24 -7.14 3.27
CA VAL A 166 -6.00 -6.38 3.19
C VAL A 166 -5.60 -6.24 1.72
N ILE A 167 -5.32 -5.01 1.29
CA ILE A 167 -4.92 -4.66 -0.08
C ILE A 167 -3.45 -4.26 -0.19
N GLY A 168 -2.83 -3.88 0.93
CA GLY A 168 -1.41 -3.49 0.95
C GLY A 168 -0.84 -3.28 2.34
N MET A 169 0.38 -2.78 2.38
CA MET A 169 1.12 -2.45 3.60
C MET A 169 1.81 -1.09 3.45
N LEU A 170 1.62 -0.18 4.39
CA LEU A 170 2.25 1.15 4.33
C LEU A 170 3.78 1.02 4.37
N ILE A 171 4.46 1.68 3.45
CA ILE A 171 5.94 1.67 3.38
C ILE A 171 6.51 3.08 3.45
N GLU A 172 5.93 4.04 2.73
CA GLU A 172 6.53 5.37 2.55
C GLU A 172 5.47 6.47 2.55
N GLN A 173 5.93 7.70 2.77
CA GLN A 173 5.14 8.93 2.62
C GLN A 173 5.75 9.80 1.53
N ASP A 174 4.92 10.48 0.73
CA ASP A 174 5.44 11.50 -0.19
C ASP A 174 5.76 12.78 0.58
N LEU A 175 7.00 13.24 0.48
CA LEU A 175 7.48 14.44 1.15
C LEU A 175 7.28 15.67 0.25
N HIS A 176 6.86 16.78 0.83
CA HIS A 176 6.65 18.01 0.07
C HIS A 176 7.97 18.49 -0.56
N ARG A 177 8.01 18.59 -1.90
CA ARG A 177 9.25 18.90 -2.66
C ARG A 177 9.93 20.21 -2.23
N VAL A 178 9.15 21.22 -1.87
CA VAL A 178 9.62 22.54 -1.43
C VAL A 178 9.93 22.59 0.08
N ARG A 179 9.25 21.75 0.87
CA ARG A 179 9.35 21.72 2.34
C ARG A 179 9.59 20.28 2.74
N ARG A 180 10.81 19.80 2.52
CA ARG A 180 11.17 18.37 2.68
C ARG A 180 10.92 17.79 4.08
N ALA A 181 10.60 18.62 5.07
CA ALA A 181 10.22 18.21 6.42
C ALA A 181 8.70 18.08 6.64
N GLU A 182 7.86 18.46 5.66
CA GLU A 182 6.40 18.34 5.74
C GLU A 182 5.95 17.18 4.83
N ALA A 183 5.28 16.18 5.39
CA ALA A 183 4.64 15.15 4.59
C ALA A 183 3.44 15.73 3.85
N THR A 184 3.24 15.32 2.60
CA THR A 184 1.95 15.49 1.95
C THR A 184 0.93 14.55 2.60
N ASN A 185 -0.36 14.67 2.25
CA ASN A 185 -1.36 13.68 2.64
C ASN A 185 -1.42 12.49 1.66
N VAL A 186 -0.30 12.17 1.01
CA VAL A 186 -0.14 11.02 0.13
C VAL A 186 0.84 10.03 0.74
N LEU A 187 0.40 8.78 0.86
CA LEU A 187 1.20 7.65 1.33
C LEU A 187 1.31 6.60 0.23
N PHE A 188 2.37 5.80 0.30
CA PHE A 188 2.58 4.64 -0.55
C PHE A 188 2.47 3.36 0.26
N ALA A 189 1.77 2.39 -0.31
CA ALA A 189 1.67 1.04 0.24
C ALA A 189 2.11 0.03 -0.81
N ILE A 190 3.01 -0.88 -0.47
CA ILE A 190 3.27 -2.04 -1.32
C ILE A 190 1.99 -2.88 -1.41
N THR A 191 1.63 -3.38 -2.59
CA THR A 191 0.46 -4.25 -2.72
C THR A 191 0.68 -5.53 -1.90
N VAL A 192 -0.40 -6.08 -1.34
CA VAL A 192 -0.27 -7.32 -0.56
C VAL A 192 0.22 -8.49 -1.43
N ALA A 193 -0.10 -8.45 -2.74
CA ALA A 193 0.37 -9.43 -3.71
C ALA A 193 1.89 -9.35 -3.91
N GLU A 194 2.44 -8.15 -4.14
CA GLU A 194 3.89 -7.93 -4.29
C GLU A 194 4.64 -8.30 -3.01
N ALA A 195 4.12 -7.90 -1.83
CA ALA A 195 4.74 -8.22 -0.55
C ALA A 195 4.78 -9.74 -0.26
N ILE A 196 3.74 -10.49 -0.64
CA ILE A 196 3.73 -11.96 -0.55
C ILE A 196 4.66 -12.58 -1.59
N GLY A 197 4.67 -12.02 -2.80
CA GLY A 197 5.52 -12.47 -3.90
C GLY A 197 7.01 -12.41 -3.59
N ALA A 198 7.42 -11.56 -2.64
CA ALA A 198 8.79 -11.46 -2.17
C ALA A 198 9.32 -12.70 -1.42
N PHE A 199 8.45 -13.59 -0.92
CA PHE A 199 8.85 -14.70 -0.05
C PHE A 199 8.36 -16.06 -0.55
N GLU A 200 9.27 -16.95 -0.93
CA GLU A 200 8.93 -18.30 -1.41
C GLU A 200 8.13 -19.11 -0.37
N ASP A 201 8.47 -18.97 0.91
CA ASP A 201 7.80 -19.63 2.04
C ASP A 201 6.29 -19.32 2.15
N LEU A 202 5.85 -18.21 1.55
CA LEU A 202 4.45 -17.80 1.52
C LEU A 202 3.73 -18.23 0.23
N GLN A 203 4.44 -18.72 -0.78
CA GLN A 203 3.87 -19.07 -2.09
C GLN A 203 3.17 -20.44 -2.14
N LEU A 204 3.03 -21.15 -1.02
CA LEU A 204 2.34 -22.45 -0.97
C LEU A 204 0.79 -22.32 -1.12
N PRO A 205 0.12 -23.23 -1.85
CA PRO A 205 -1.06 -22.89 -2.64
C PRO A 205 -2.39 -23.25 -1.95
N ALA A 206 -3.25 -22.24 -1.74
CA ALA A 206 -4.74 -22.29 -1.69
C ALA A 206 -5.36 -21.07 -0.99
N GLN A 207 -4.61 -20.37 -0.13
CA GLN A 207 -5.17 -19.32 0.74
C GLN A 207 -5.20 -17.93 0.08
N PHE A 208 -4.42 -17.73 -0.99
CA PHE A 208 -4.30 -16.45 -1.71
C PHE A 208 -5.00 -16.42 -3.08
N SER A 209 -5.73 -17.48 -3.43
CA SER A 209 -6.36 -17.70 -4.75
C SER A 209 -7.50 -16.73 -5.14
N ARG A 210 -7.67 -15.60 -4.45
CA ARG A 210 -8.54 -14.50 -4.90
C ARG A 210 -7.80 -13.40 -5.64
N LEU A 211 -6.47 -13.39 -5.57
CA LEU A 211 -5.68 -12.64 -6.53
C LEU A 211 -5.88 -13.35 -7.86
N GLY A 212 -6.73 -12.79 -8.73
CA GLY A 212 -6.88 -13.27 -10.09
C GLY A 212 -5.51 -13.32 -10.79
N PRO A 213 -5.43 -13.88 -12.02
CA PRO A 213 -4.18 -13.84 -12.77
C PRO A 213 -3.60 -12.42 -12.76
N PRO A 214 -2.26 -12.27 -12.73
CA PRO A 214 -1.64 -10.96 -12.94
C PRO A 214 -2.26 -10.36 -14.21
N PRO A 215 -2.50 -9.03 -14.26
CA PRO A 215 -2.95 -8.40 -15.49
C PRO A 215 -2.01 -8.87 -16.59
N VAL A 216 -2.57 -9.51 -17.61
CA VAL A 216 -1.82 -10.02 -18.76
C VAL A 216 -0.95 -8.87 -19.25
N ALA A 217 0.34 -9.14 -19.51
CA ALA A 217 1.32 -8.16 -19.96
C ALA A 217 0.66 -7.25 -21.00
N GLU A 218 0.39 -6.04 -20.57
CA GLU A 218 -0.51 -5.17 -21.30
C GLU A 218 0.15 -4.83 -22.64
N THR A 219 -0.65 -4.81 -23.70
CA THR A 219 -0.13 -4.40 -24.99
C THR A 219 0.03 -2.87 -25.04
N VAL A 220 0.97 -2.37 -25.85
CA VAL A 220 1.12 -0.91 -26.11
C VAL A 220 -0.21 -0.29 -26.52
N SER A 221 -1.07 -1.05 -27.21
CA SER A 221 -2.41 -0.61 -27.62
C SER A 221 -3.38 -0.43 -26.44
N GLU A 222 -3.32 -1.30 -25.44
CA GLU A 222 -4.15 -1.22 -24.24
C GLU A 222 -3.67 -0.09 -23.32
N ALA A 223 -2.36 0.06 -23.16
CA ALA A 223 -1.76 1.12 -22.36
C ALA A 223 -2.09 2.51 -22.96
N ALA A 224 -1.96 2.63 -24.28
CA ALA A 224 -2.43 3.79 -25.02
C ALA A 224 -3.92 4.02 -24.79
N GLY A 225 -4.75 2.97 -24.93
CA GLY A 225 -6.19 3.02 -24.69
C GLY A 225 -6.55 3.63 -23.33
N ARG A 226 -5.87 3.22 -22.26
CA ARG A 226 -6.11 3.76 -20.91
C ARG A 226 -5.63 5.19 -20.72
N HIS A 227 -4.42 5.53 -21.19
CA HIS A 227 -3.91 6.90 -21.10
C HIS A 227 -4.81 7.89 -21.86
N PHE A 228 -5.29 7.49 -23.04
CA PHE A 228 -6.23 8.30 -23.82
C PHE A 228 -7.66 8.28 -23.25
N ALA A 229 -8.09 7.23 -22.56
CA ALA A 229 -9.38 7.21 -21.86
C ALA A 229 -9.41 8.24 -20.72
N GLY A 230 -8.34 8.31 -19.92
CA GLY A 230 -8.20 9.34 -18.88
C GLY A 230 -8.21 10.76 -19.46
N ALA A 231 -7.44 11.00 -20.54
CA ALA A 231 -7.44 12.28 -21.23
C ALA A 231 -8.83 12.65 -21.79
N ARG A 232 -9.58 11.67 -22.34
CA ARG A 232 -10.94 11.89 -22.85
C ARG A 232 -11.92 12.25 -21.74
N ALA A 233 -11.83 11.63 -20.57
CA ALA A 233 -12.66 11.97 -19.42
C ALA A 233 -12.41 13.42 -18.96
N SER A 234 -11.14 13.81 -18.80
CA SER A 234 -10.79 15.19 -18.44
C SER A 234 -11.17 16.21 -19.52
N ILE A 235 -11.08 15.87 -20.80
CA ILE A 235 -11.56 16.73 -21.90
C ILE A 235 -13.09 16.89 -21.81
N ALA A 236 -13.83 15.85 -21.44
CA ALA A 236 -15.28 15.94 -21.28
C ALA A 236 -15.66 16.86 -20.10
N GLU A 237 -14.93 16.81 -18.99
CA GLU A 237 -15.12 17.71 -17.85
C GLU A 237 -14.81 19.17 -18.22
N ILE A 238 -13.70 19.44 -18.92
CA ILE A 238 -13.37 20.81 -19.34
C ILE A 238 -14.41 21.35 -20.32
N LYS A 239 -14.96 20.50 -21.21
CA LYS A 239 -16.07 20.89 -22.09
C LYS A 239 -17.32 21.29 -21.30
N ALA A 240 -17.67 20.54 -20.26
CA ALA A 240 -18.78 20.92 -19.38
C ALA A 240 -18.54 22.28 -18.71
N MET A 241 -17.30 22.58 -18.31
CA MET A 241 -16.95 23.90 -17.75
C MET A 241 -17.05 25.04 -18.78
N VAL A 242 -16.78 24.78 -20.06
CA VAL A 242 -17.01 25.76 -21.13
C VAL A 242 -18.49 26.00 -21.36
N ASP A 243 -19.30 24.93 -21.36
CA ASP A 243 -20.76 25.03 -21.49
C ASP A 243 -21.38 25.84 -20.34
N GLU A 244 -20.77 25.79 -19.16
CA GLU A 244 -21.14 26.59 -17.97
C GLU A 244 -20.55 28.01 -17.98
N GLY A 245 -19.74 28.39 -18.99
CA GLY A 245 -19.11 29.70 -19.11
C GLY A 245 -17.97 29.94 -18.10
N LEU A 246 -17.47 28.88 -17.46
CA LEU A 246 -16.39 28.94 -16.46
C LEU A 246 -15.00 28.98 -17.12
N VAL A 247 -14.89 28.53 -18.37
CA VAL A 247 -13.64 28.43 -19.13
C VAL A 247 -13.91 28.91 -20.56
N SER A 248 -12.95 29.59 -21.17
CA SER A 248 -13.06 30.03 -22.57
C SER A 248 -12.75 28.90 -23.56
N ASP A 249 -13.29 28.98 -24.79
CA ASP A 249 -12.98 28.03 -25.88
C ASP A 249 -11.47 27.94 -26.20
N MET A 250 -10.77 29.05 -26.02
CA MET A 250 -9.32 29.12 -26.20
C MET A 250 -8.59 28.31 -25.13
N GLU A 251 -9.01 28.41 -23.86
CA GLU A 251 -8.47 27.62 -22.76
C GLU A 251 -8.79 26.13 -22.91
N LEU A 252 -10.00 25.77 -23.37
CA LEU A 252 -10.35 24.38 -23.69
C LEU A 252 -9.40 23.80 -24.75
N THR A 253 -9.10 24.58 -25.79
CA THR A 253 -8.21 24.14 -26.88
C THR A 253 -6.80 23.86 -26.38
N GLU A 254 -6.25 24.75 -25.55
CA GLU A 254 -4.89 24.58 -25.00
C GLU A 254 -4.81 23.46 -23.97
N GLN A 255 -5.81 23.35 -23.08
CA GLN A 255 -5.88 22.25 -22.11
C GLN A 255 -6.08 20.88 -22.79
N THR A 256 -6.88 20.81 -23.85
CA THR A 256 -7.06 19.59 -24.65
C THR A 256 -5.74 19.16 -25.30
N LYS A 257 -4.98 20.08 -25.90
CA LYS A 257 -3.66 19.77 -26.48
C LYS A 257 -2.68 19.29 -25.42
N ALA A 258 -2.66 19.93 -24.25
CA ALA A 258 -1.81 19.55 -23.14
C ALA A 258 -2.13 18.12 -22.65
N LEU A 259 -3.40 17.79 -22.43
CA LEU A 259 -3.84 16.46 -21.99
C LEU A 259 -3.49 15.37 -23.01
N LEU A 260 -3.67 15.63 -24.31
CA LEU A 260 -3.31 14.67 -25.36
C LEU A 260 -1.79 14.46 -25.45
N ARG A 261 -0.99 15.53 -25.31
CA ARG A 261 0.48 15.41 -25.25
C ARG A 261 0.94 14.60 -24.04
N MET A 262 0.34 14.84 -22.87
CA MET A 262 0.65 14.09 -21.64
C MET A 262 0.30 12.61 -21.78
N ALA A 263 -0.87 12.28 -22.35
CA ALA A 263 -1.25 10.89 -22.61
C ALA A 263 -0.30 10.20 -23.61
N GLY A 264 0.12 10.92 -24.65
CA GLY A 264 1.12 10.44 -25.61
C GLY A 264 2.47 10.17 -24.95
N GLN A 265 2.99 11.11 -24.16
CA GLN A 265 4.27 10.98 -23.48
C GLN A 265 4.28 9.81 -22.48
N ARG A 266 3.22 9.66 -21.68
CA ARG A 266 3.08 8.51 -20.75
C ARG A 266 3.09 7.17 -21.48
N THR A 267 2.52 7.11 -22.68
CA THR A 267 2.53 5.89 -23.50
C THR A 267 3.93 5.57 -24.02
N ILE A 268 4.69 6.59 -24.40
CA ILE A 268 6.09 6.45 -24.85
C ILE A 268 6.99 6.02 -23.69
N ASP A 269 6.88 6.69 -22.54
CA ASP A 269 7.69 6.38 -21.35
C ASP A 269 7.44 4.95 -20.86
N TRP A 270 6.16 4.53 -20.86
CA TRP A 270 5.77 3.16 -20.52
C TRP A 270 6.35 2.13 -21.50
N ALA A 271 6.33 2.41 -22.81
CA ALA A 271 6.89 1.51 -23.81
C ALA A 271 8.43 1.40 -23.71
N GLY A 272 9.12 2.52 -23.44
CA GLY A 272 10.58 2.54 -23.30
C GLY A 272 11.10 1.84 -22.03
N GLY A 273 10.33 1.88 -20.94
CA GLY A 273 10.64 1.14 -19.72
C GLY A 273 10.57 -0.39 -19.89
N HIS A 274 9.67 -0.88 -20.77
CA HIS A 274 9.51 -2.30 -21.03
C HIS A 274 10.60 -2.91 -21.94
N GLU A 275 11.22 -2.13 -22.84
CA GLU A 275 12.35 -2.60 -23.67
C GLU A 275 13.66 -2.70 -22.89
N SER A 276 13.83 -1.92 -21.82
CA SER A 276 15.03 -1.94 -20.98
C SER A 276 15.05 -3.08 -19.96
N ALA A 277 13.91 -3.77 -19.77
CA ALA A 277 13.70 -4.85 -18.81
C ALA A 277 13.71 -6.26 -19.45
N ARG A 278 14.06 -6.38 -20.74
CA ARG A 278 14.25 -7.65 -21.47
C ARG A 278 15.72 -7.85 -21.82
#